data_AF-A0A7Y1X900-F1
#
_entry.id   AF-A0A7Y1X900-F1
#
_cell.length_a   1.000
_cell.length_b   1.000
_cell.length_c   1.000
_cell.angle_alpha   90.00
_cell.angle_beta   90.00
_cell.angle_gamma   90.00
#
_symmetry.space_group_name_H-M   'P 1'
#
loop_
_entity.id
_entity.type
_entity.pdbx_description
1 polymer ?
#
loop_
_entity_poly.entity_id
_entity_poly.type
_entity_poly.pdbx_seq_one_letter_code
_entity_poly.pdbx_strand_id
1 'polypeptide(L)'
;MKHILRSDIDYLLEILRRERNILDDLQSRIRQAGAFMATEREASLADAARQIAEVEQQLGTAEMLRAVVVAGIAERWGIPEYDLSLRSIIKRVPTGQAEVLSRDLDHLREITRSVESLRSSTASVARRRLEMVQQATSRA
;
A
#
# COMPACT_ATOMS: atom_id res chain seq x y z
N MET A 1 24.51 -0.83 22.77
CA MET A 1 24.41 -0.38 21.36
C MET A 1 23.91 -1.48 20.41
N LYS A 2 24.56 -2.65 20.30
CA LYS A 2 24.11 -3.75 19.40
C LYS A 2 22.68 -4.26 19.65
N HIS A 3 22.22 -4.33 20.91
CA HIS A 3 20.85 -4.74 21.25
C HIS A 3 19.77 -3.73 20.80
N ILE A 4 20.07 -2.43 20.87
CA ILE A 4 19.16 -1.35 20.46
C ILE A 4 18.97 -1.38 18.93
N LEU A 5 20.08 -1.52 18.18
CA LEU A 5 20.06 -1.65 16.72
C LEU A 5 19.21 -2.84 16.25
N ARG A 6 19.33 -3.99 16.93
CA ARG A 6 18.54 -5.18 16.57
C ARG A 6 17.04 -4.98 16.83
N SER A 7 16.69 -4.42 17.99
CA SER A 7 15.28 -4.15 18.33
C SER A 7 14.63 -3.14 17.39
N ASP A 8 15.34 -2.09 17.00
CA ASP A 8 14.84 -1.08 16.05
C ASP A 8 14.53 -1.70 14.70
N ILE A 9 15.40 -2.58 14.21
CA ILE A 9 15.26 -3.24 12.91
C ILE A 9 14.19 -4.32 12.92
N ASP A 10 14.09 -5.10 13.99
CA ASP A 10 13.04 -6.12 14.12
C ASP A 10 11.65 -5.46 14.13
N TYR A 11 11.49 -4.32 14.82
CA TYR A 11 10.25 -3.56 14.83
C TYR A 11 9.92 -2.93 13.47
N LEU A 12 10.91 -2.37 12.77
CA LEU A 12 10.74 -1.84 11.43
C LEU A 12 10.31 -2.93 10.43
N LEU A 13 10.91 -4.12 10.52
CA LEU A 13 10.53 -5.29 9.70
C LEU A 13 9.08 -5.72 9.97
N GLU A 14 8.63 -5.67 11.21
CA GLU A 14 7.24 -5.97 11.56
C GLU A 14 6.26 -4.98 10.91
N ILE A 15 6.57 -3.68 10.97
CA ILE A 15 5.75 -2.63 10.36
C ILE A 15 5.67 -2.81 8.84
N LEU A 16 6.81 -3.03 8.17
CA LEU A 16 6.84 -3.24 6.72
C LEU A 16 6.06 -4.49 6.30
N ARG A 17 6.17 -5.57 7.08
CA ARG A 17 5.38 -6.79 6.86
C ARG A 17 3.89 -6.52 6.99
N ARG A 18 3.47 -5.77 8.03
CA ARG A 18 2.07 -5.41 8.24
C ARG A 18 1.54 -4.57 7.08
N GLU A 19 2.28 -3.56 6.67
CA GLU A 19 1.91 -2.70 5.54
C GLU A 19 1.76 -3.48 4.24
N ARG A 20 2.69 -4.39 3.95
CA ARG A 20 2.61 -5.28 2.79
C ARG A 20 1.34 -6.13 2.84
N ASN A 21 1.03 -6.75 3.98
CA ASN A 21 -0.17 -7.58 4.10
C ASN A 21 -1.46 -6.76 3.87
N ILE A 22 -1.48 -5.48 4.26
CA ILE A 22 -2.59 -4.57 3.97
C ILE A 22 -2.69 -4.27 2.47
N LEU A 23 -1.55 -4.03 1.81
CA LEU A 23 -1.50 -3.83 0.35
C LEU A 23 -1.93 -5.09 -0.43
N ASP A 24 -1.57 -6.28 0.03
CA ASP A 24 -2.03 -7.56 -0.52
C ASP A 24 -3.56 -7.68 -0.44
N ASP A 25 -4.14 -7.33 0.71
CA ASP A 25 -5.60 -7.31 0.89
C ASP A 25 -6.27 -6.26 -0.01
N LEU A 26 -5.70 -5.06 -0.11
CA LEU A 26 -6.19 -3.99 -0.99
C LEU A 26 -6.19 -4.44 -2.45
N GLN A 27 -5.10 -5.06 -2.92
CA GLN A 27 -4.99 -5.58 -4.27
C GLN A 27 -6.06 -6.64 -4.55
N SER A 28 -6.27 -7.57 -3.61
CA SER A 28 -7.31 -8.61 -3.70
C SER A 28 -8.70 -8.01 -3.84
N ARG A 29 -9.04 -7.02 -3.00
CA ARG A 29 -10.35 -6.35 -3.02
C ARG A 29 -10.59 -5.57 -4.30
N ILE A 30 -9.59 -4.87 -4.83
CA ILE A 30 -9.71 -4.16 -6.11
C ILE A 30 -9.92 -5.14 -7.27
N ARG A 31 -9.21 -6.27 -7.29
CA ARG A 31 -9.43 -7.33 -8.29
C ARG A 31 -10.85 -7.89 -8.20
N GLN A 32 -11.34 -8.13 -6.99
CA GLN A 32 -12.71 -8.61 -6.78
C GLN A 32 -13.76 -7.59 -7.25
N ALA A 33 -13.57 -6.30 -6.94
CA ALA A 33 -14.44 -5.23 -7.45
C ALA A 33 -14.47 -5.19 -8.99
N GLY A 34 -13.31 -5.35 -9.64
CA GLY A 34 -13.22 -5.47 -11.10
C GLY A 34 -14.00 -6.65 -11.67
N ALA A 35 -13.97 -7.81 -10.99
CA ALA A 35 -14.75 -8.98 -11.37
C ALA A 35 -16.27 -8.77 -11.18
N PHE A 36 -16.68 -8.08 -10.11
CA PHE A 36 -18.08 -7.71 -9.90
C PHE A 36 -18.59 -6.71 -10.94
N MET A 37 -17.75 -5.77 -11.36
CA MET A 37 -18.05 -4.95 -12.53
C MET A 37 -18.29 -5.87 -13.72
N ALA A 38 -17.33 -6.71 -14.13
CA ALA A 38 -17.48 -7.58 -15.30
C ALA A 38 -18.76 -8.44 -15.31
N THR A 39 -19.31 -8.79 -14.15
CA THR A 39 -20.52 -9.64 -14.00
C THR A 39 -21.82 -8.88 -13.66
N GLU A 40 -21.82 -7.54 -13.72
CA GLU A 40 -23.00 -6.67 -13.50
C GLU A 40 -23.67 -6.82 -12.12
N ARG A 41 -22.89 -7.21 -11.10
CA ARG A 41 -23.39 -7.38 -9.73
C ARG A 41 -23.32 -6.08 -8.94
N GLU A 42 -24.27 -5.17 -9.18
CA GLU A 42 -24.26 -3.81 -8.60
C GLU A 42 -24.28 -3.77 -7.07
N ALA A 43 -25.10 -4.61 -6.42
CA ALA A 43 -25.12 -4.69 -4.95
C ALA A 43 -23.76 -5.13 -4.37
N SER A 44 -23.06 -6.04 -5.06
CA SER A 44 -21.72 -6.50 -4.67
C SER A 44 -20.64 -5.44 -4.89
N LEU A 45 -20.89 -4.46 -5.76
CA LEU A 45 -19.93 -3.39 -6.04
C LEU A 45 -19.89 -2.33 -4.94
N ALA A 46 -21.05 -1.98 -4.37
CA ALA A 46 -21.12 -1.03 -3.25
C ALA A 46 -20.41 -1.56 -2.00
N ASP A 47 -20.59 -2.84 -1.68
CA ASP A 47 -19.88 -3.49 -0.58
C ASP A 47 -18.38 -3.61 -0.84
N ALA A 48 -17.96 -3.93 -2.07
CA ALA A 48 -16.55 -3.95 -2.44
C ALA A 48 -15.90 -2.56 -2.32
N ALA A 49 -16.61 -1.48 -2.68
CA ALA A 49 -16.11 -0.12 -2.52
C ALA A 49 -15.91 0.27 -1.04
N ARG A 50 -16.87 -0.09 -0.17
CA ARG A 50 -16.74 0.14 1.29
C ARG A 50 -15.53 -0.59 1.85
N GLN A 51 -15.38 -1.86 1.50
CA GLN A 51 -14.26 -2.70 1.91
C GLN A 51 -12.90 -2.16 1.44
N ILE A 52 -12.81 -1.65 0.20
CA ILE A 52 -11.60 -0.99 -0.30
C ILE A 52 -11.28 0.25 0.56
N ALA A 53 -12.26 1.09 0.85
CA ALA A 53 -12.06 2.29 1.65
C ALA A 53 -11.57 1.98 3.08
N GLU A 54 -12.12 0.92 3.71
CA GLU A 54 -11.65 0.45 5.03
C GLU A 54 -10.18 0.04 5.00
N VAL A 55 -9.75 -0.69 3.97
CA VAL A 55 -8.34 -1.11 3.83
C VAL A 55 -7.44 0.08 3.49
N GLU A 56 -7.89 1.05 2.69
CA GLU A 56 -7.15 2.28 2.43
C GLU A 56 -6.92 3.09 3.72
N GLN A 57 -7.89 3.14 4.63
CA GLN A 57 -7.71 3.78 5.95
C GLN A 57 -6.68 3.04 6.82
N GLN A 58 -6.71 1.71 6.81
CA GLN A 58 -5.71 0.89 7.50
C GLN A 58 -4.31 1.10 6.93
N LEU A 59 -4.20 1.20 5.60
CA LEU A 59 -2.96 1.48 4.91
C LEU A 59 -2.39 2.84 5.33
N GLY A 60 -3.20 3.90 5.29
CA GLY A 60 -2.77 5.23 5.71
C GLY A 60 -2.27 5.25 7.17
N THR A 61 -2.93 4.50 8.06
CA THR A 61 -2.49 4.36 9.45
C THR A 61 -1.13 3.65 9.56
N ALA A 62 -0.92 2.57 8.79
CA ALA A 62 0.33 1.83 8.76
C ALA A 62 1.49 2.67 8.19
N GLU A 63 1.23 3.45 7.14
CA GLU A 63 2.21 4.34 6.52
C GLU A 63 2.65 5.46 7.47
N MET A 64 1.71 6.06 8.21
CA MET A 64 2.02 7.05 9.25
C MET A 64 2.87 6.45 10.36
N LEU A 65 2.51 5.25 10.83
CA LEU A 65 3.30 4.54 11.85
C LEU A 65 4.73 4.28 11.36
N ARG A 66 4.89 3.81 10.12
CA ARG A 66 6.21 3.64 9.50
C ARG A 66 6.99 4.95 9.49
N ALA A 67 6.37 6.06 9.09
CA ALA A 67 7.04 7.36 9.03
C ALA A 67 7.55 7.79 10.42
N VAL A 68 6.72 7.66 11.46
CA VAL A 68 7.09 7.95 12.86
C VAL A 68 8.24 7.06 13.32
N VAL A 69 8.19 5.77 13.02
CA VAL A 69 9.24 4.83 13.43
C VAL A 69 10.55 5.07 12.71
N VAL A 70 10.51 5.34 11.40
CA VAL A 70 11.68 5.73 10.61
C VAL A 70 12.30 7.00 11.19
N ALA A 71 11.51 8.03 11.50
CA ALA A 71 11.99 9.26 12.12
C ALA A 71 12.67 8.99 13.48
N GLY A 72 12.04 8.20 14.34
CA GLY A 72 12.61 7.86 15.65
C GLY A 72 13.88 7.02 15.57
N ILE A 73 13.96 6.07 14.63
CA ILE A 73 15.20 5.30 14.38
C ILE A 73 16.29 6.24 13.88
N ALA A 74 15.96 7.09 12.92
CA ALA A 74 16.89 8.03 12.33
C ALA A 74 17.48 9.00 13.38
N GLU A 75 16.66 9.54 14.27
CA GLU A 75 17.09 10.35 15.41
C GLU A 75 18.05 9.57 16.32
N ARG A 76 17.65 8.37 16.77
CA ARG A 76 18.49 7.51 17.63
C ARG A 76 19.82 7.13 16.99
N TRP A 77 19.86 7.04 15.66
CA TRP A 77 21.02 6.63 14.89
C TRP A 77 21.86 7.82 14.38
N GLY A 78 21.47 9.06 14.73
CA GLY A 78 22.17 10.28 14.31
C GLY A 78 22.11 10.53 12.80
N ILE A 79 21.04 10.10 12.15
CA ILE A 79 20.77 10.40 10.74
C ILE A 79 20.29 11.86 10.66
N PRO A 80 20.91 12.71 9.81
CA PRO A 80 20.48 14.09 9.66
C PRO A 80 19.02 14.22 9.21
N GLU A 81 18.33 15.27 9.65
CA GLU A 81 16.91 15.51 9.34
C GLU A 81 16.60 15.62 7.84
N TYR A 82 17.58 16.06 7.04
CA TYR A 82 17.44 16.14 5.58
C TYR A 82 17.55 14.76 4.87
N ASP A 83 17.87 13.70 5.62
CA ASP A 83 18.06 12.33 5.11
C ASP A 83 17.18 11.31 5.87
N LEU A 84 16.03 11.75 6.40
CA LEU A 84 15.03 10.92 7.09
C LEU A 84 14.29 10.01 6.11
N SER A 85 14.97 8.98 5.62
CA SER A 85 14.38 8.01 4.71
C SER A 85 14.65 6.58 5.13
N LEU A 86 13.71 5.68 4.83
CA LEU A 86 13.89 4.24 5.02
C LEU A 86 15.12 3.74 4.24
N ARG A 87 15.42 4.28 3.06
CA ARG A 87 16.64 3.93 2.31
C ARG A 87 17.90 4.30 3.07
N SER A 88 17.88 5.42 3.78
CA SER A 88 19.02 5.95 4.53
C SER A 88 19.27 5.16 5.82
N ILE A 89 18.20 4.63 6.41
CA ILE A 89 18.29 3.60 7.46
C ILE A 89 18.92 2.34 6.89
N ILE A 90 18.37 1.78 5.79
CA ILE A 90 18.85 0.53 5.15
C ILE A 90 20.37 0.56 4.91
N LYS A 91 20.92 1.68 4.44
CA LYS A 91 22.37 1.84 4.20
C LYS A 91 23.24 1.67 5.45
N ARG A 92 22.67 1.88 6.64
CA ARG A 92 23.36 1.78 7.94
C ARG A 92 23.10 0.44 8.64
N VAL A 93 22.24 -0.41 8.10
CA VAL A 93 21.90 -1.72 8.66
C VAL A 93 22.96 -2.76 8.25
N PRO A 94 23.28 -3.76 9.10
CA PRO A 94 24.12 -4.90 8.70
C PRO A 94 23.61 -5.59 7.43
N THR A 95 24.52 -6.03 6.56
CA THR A 95 24.23 -6.50 5.19
C THR A 95 23.04 -7.48 5.09
N GLY A 96 23.00 -8.52 5.93
CA GLY A 96 21.91 -9.52 5.87
C GLY A 96 20.52 -8.96 6.19
N GLN A 97 20.41 -7.97 7.08
CA GLN A 97 19.14 -7.31 7.39
C GLN A 97 18.82 -6.21 6.36
N ALA A 98 19.84 -5.53 5.83
CA ALA A 98 19.69 -4.53 4.78
C ALA A 98 19.09 -5.14 3.49
N GLU A 99 19.48 -6.37 3.13
CA GLU A 99 18.92 -7.10 2.00
C GLU A 99 17.43 -7.41 2.18
N VAL A 100 17.02 -7.83 3.38
CA VAL A 100 15.61 -8.11 3.69
C VAL A 100 14.78 -6.83 3.60
N LEU A 101 15.23 -5.75 4.24
CA LEU A 101 14.54 -4.46 4.20
C LEU A 101 14.46 -3.89 2.77
N SER A 102 15.53 -4.05 1.97
CA SER A 102 15.53 -3.62 0.57
C SER A 102 14.50 -4.39 -0.25
N ARG A 103 14.46 -5.72 -0.08
CA ARG A 103 13.47 -6.58 -0.74
C ARG A 103 12.03 -6.20 -0.35
N ASP A 104 11.78 -5.97 0.93
CA ASP A 104 10.45 -5.57 1.41
C ASP A 104 10.06 -4.18 0.88
N LEU A 105 10.99 -3.24 0.83
CA LEU A 105 10.77 -1.92 0.24
C LEU A 105 10.47 -1.99 -1.27
N ASP A 106 11.18 -2.83 -2.02
CA ASP A 106 10.92 -3.00 -3.44
C ASP A 106 9.60 -3.72 -3.70
N HIS A 107 9.24 -4.69 -2.87
CA HIS A 107 7.91 -5.32 -2.90
C HIS A 107 6.81 -4.28 -2.65
N LEU A 108 6.93 -3.46 -1.60
CA LEU A 108 5.97 -2.39 -1.30
C LEU A 108 5.77 -1.44 -2.50
N ARG A 109 6.85 -1.11 -3.21
CA ARG A 109 6.74 -0.30 -4.44
C ARG A 109 6.04 -1.02 -5.57
N GLU A 110 6.33 -2.30 -5.76
CA GLU A 110 5.72 -3.10 -6.81
C GLU A 110 4.22 -3.25 -6.59
N ILE A 111 3.82 -3.61 -5.37
CA ILE A 111 2.41 -3.78 -5.05
C ILE A 111 1.65 -2.46 -5.11
N THR A 112 2.26 -1.34 -4.68
CA THR A 112 1.66 0.00 -4.82
C THR A 112 1.40 0.34 -6.29
N ARG A 113 2.41 0.14 -7.16
CA ARG A 113 2.26 0.34 -8.61
C ARG A 113 1.17 -0.56 -9.20
N SER A 114 1.08 -1.80 -8.75
CA SER A 114 0.04 -2.74 -9.17
C SER A 114 -1.35 -2.28 -8.74
N VAL A 115 -1.50 -1.83 -7.49
CA VAL A 115 -2.75 -1.26 -6.96
C VAL A 115 -3.17 -0.03 -7.77
N GLU A 116 -2.26 0.91 -8.05
CA GLU A 116 -2.54 2.10 -8.88
C GLU A 116 -3.02 1.72 -10.29
N SER A 117 -2.34 0.76 -10.93
CA SER A 117 -2.72 0.25 -12.25
C SER A 117 -4.12 -0.38 -12.24
N LEU A 118 -4.42 -1.21 -11.23
CA LEU A 118 -5.73 -1.83 -11.06
C LEU A 118 -6.82 -0.78 -10.81
N ARG A 119 -6.57 0.23 -9.96
CA ARG A 119 -7.51 1.34 -9.72
C ARG A 119 -7.80 2.10 -11.01
N SER A 120 -6.77 2.42 -11.77
CA SER A 120 -6.90 3.12 -13.06
C SER A 120 -7.74 2.32 -14.06
N SER A 121 -7.45 1.02 -14.19
CA SER A 121 -8.21 0.11 -15.04
C SER A 121 -9.68 0.03 -14.62
N THR A 122 -9.94 -0.22 -13.34
CA THR A 122 -11.30 -0.30 -12.77
C THR A 122 -12.08 1.02 -12.96
N ALA A 123 -11.43 2.17 -12.75
CA ALA A 123 -12.06 3.47 -12.97
C ALA A 123 -12.36 3.75 -14.46
N SER A 124 -11.57 3.21 -15.39
CA SER A 124 -11.83 3.33 -16.83
C SER A 124 -13.05 2.50 -17.25
N VAL A 125 -13.22 1.29 -16.70
CA VAL A 125 -14.37 0.41 -16.95
C VAL A 125 -15.66 1.05 -16.43
N ALA A 126 -15.62 1.59 -15.21
CA ALA A 126 -16.77 2.27 -14.61
C ALA A 126 -17.23 3.47 -15.47
N ARG A 127 -16.29 4.30 -15.93
CA ARG A 127 -16.59 5.45 -16.82
C ARG A 127 -17.25 5.04 -18.12
N ARG A 128 -16.70 4.04 -18.82
CA ARG A 128 -17.29 3.53 -20.07
C ARG A 128 -18.72 3.02 -19.88
N ARG A 129 -19.00 2.38 -18.74
CA ARG A 129 -20.36 1.91 -18.42
C ARG A 129 -21.33 3.05 -18.22
N LEU A 130 -20.91 4.09 -17.47
CA LEU A 130 -21.72 5.28 -17.28
C LEU A 130 -22.06 5.96 -18.61
N GLU A 131 -21.07 6.09 -19.50
CA GLU A 131 -21.25 6.65 -20.85
C GLU A 131 -22.25 5.83 -21.68
N MET A 132 -22.17 4.50 -21.65
CA MET A 132 -23.14 3.63 -22.37
C MET A 132 -24.57 3.80 -21.84
N VAL A 133 -24.75 3.86 -20.52
CA VAL A 133 -26.07 4.08 -19.91
C VAL A 133 -26.64 5.46 -20.27
N GLN A 134 -25.80 6.51 -20.25
CA GLN A 134 -26.21 7.86 -20.65
C GLN A 134 -26.59 7.92 -22.14
N GLN A 135 -25.85 7.25 -23.02
CA GLN A 135 -26.19 7.17 -24.44
C GLN A 135 -27.48 6.39 -24.70
N ALA A 136 -27.74 5.32 -23.92
CA ALA A 136 -28.97 4.56 -24.03
C ALA A 136 -30.20 5.37 -23.58
N THR A 137 -30.07 6.11 -22.48
CA THR A 137 -31.15 6.94 -21.92
C THR A 137 -31.41 8.24 -22.69
N SER A 138 -30.43 8.77 -23.43
CA SER A 138 -30.60 9.95 -24.31
C SER A 138 -31.16 9.64 -25.69
N ARG A 139 -31.21 8.36 -26.08
CA ARG A 139 -31.81 7.87 -27.33
C ARG A 139 -33.25 7.35 -27.17
N ALA A 140 -33.73 7.23 -25.94
CA ALA A 140 -35.10 6.84 -25.59
C ALA A 140 -35.96 8.10 -25.36
#